data_AF-A0A969G1Z2-F1
#
_entry.id   AF-A0A969G1Z2-F1
#
_cell.length_a   1.000
_cell.length_b   1.000
_cell.length_c   1.000
_cell.angle_alpha   90.00
_cell.angle_beta   90.00
_cell.angle_gamma   90.00
#
_symmetry.space_group_name_H-M   'P 1'
#
loop_
_entity.id
_entity.type
_entity.pdbx_description
1 polymer ?
#
loop_
_entity_poly.entity_id
_entity_poly.type
_entity_poly.pdbx_seq_one_letter_code
_entity_poly.pdbx_strand_id
1 'polypeptide(L)'
;MLKLFKQYEKLMIQLLMAMMSIAIGLATLDLGWVIFQDVMAPPVPLLDADQLLDIFGLFMLVIIGIELLETIMKTYLVKGEPHFEVVLSVAIIAIARKVIILDLKKIDSLSLFGIAAIILSLTVGYYFMKRSHTEEGNKS
;
A
#
# COMPACT_ATOMS: atom_id res chain seq x y z
N MET A 1 13.80 32.13 8.15
CA MET A 1 13.57 31.25 6.98
C MET A 1 13.32 29.79 7.36
N LEU A 2 14.24 29.09 8.02
CA LEU A 2 14.07 27.65 8.34
C LEU A 2 12.86 27.31 9.23
N LYS A 3 12.46 28.20 10.16
CA LYS A 3 11.27 27.99 11.01
C LYS A 3 9.94 28.07 10.24
N LEU A 4 9.85 28.96 9.25
CA LEU A 4 8.66 29.10 8.39
C LEU A 4 8.48 27.87 7.50
N PHE A 5 9.56 27.38 6.91
CA PHE A 5 9.55 26.13 6.13
C PHE A 5 9.13 24.92 6.96
N LYS A 6 9.69 24.75 8.17
CA LYS A 6 9.31 23.65 9.07
C LYS A 6 7.86 23.73 9.53
N GLN A 7 7.33 24.93 9.72
CA GLN A 7 5.95 25.13 10.15
C GLN A 7 4.96 24.88 9.00
N TYR A 8 5.33 25.29 7.78
CA TYR A 8 4.59 24.95 6.57
C TYR A 8 4.58 23.45 6.30
N GLU A 9 5.74 22.79 6.40
CA GLU A 9 5.87 21.34 6.25
C GLU A 9 4.98 20.60 7.25
N LYS A 10 5.04 20.95 8.54
CA LYS A 10 4.21 20.34 9.58
C LYS A 10 2.72 20.55 9.33
N LEU A 11 2.32 21.73 8.85
CA LEU A 11 0.92 22.03 8.50
C LEU A 11 0.44 21.15 7.34
N MET A 12 1.26 20.99 6.30
CA MET A 12 0.93 20.13 5.15
C MET A 12 0.83 18.66 5.55
N ILE A 13 1.75 18.17 6.39
CA ILE A 13 1.68 16.80 6.90
C ILE A 13 0.41 16.58 7.73
N GLN A 14 0.04 17.53 8.60
CA GLN A 14 -1.20 17.45 9.37
C GLN A 14 -2.45 17.44 8.48
N LEU A 15 -2.48 18.29 7.46
CA LEU A 15 -3.58 18.31 6.49
C LEU A 15 -3.68 16.98 5.74
N LEU A 16 -2.56 16.46 5.24
CA LEU A 16 -2.49 15.17 4.54
C LEU A 16 -2.97 14.01 5.42
N MET A 17 -2.48 13.93 6.67
CA MET A 17 -2.92 12.91 7.61
C MET A 17 -4.42 12.97 7.89
N ALA A 18 -4.99 14.17 8.04
CA ALA A 18 -6.43 14.34 8.23
C ALA A 18 -7.22 13.86 7.00
N MET A 19 -6.82 14.28 5.80
CA MET A 19 -7.46 13.87 4.55
C MET A 19 -7.39 12.35 4.34
N MET A 20 -6.23 11.75 4.59
CA MET A 20 -6.06 10.29 4.52
C MET A 20 -6.93 9.56 5.54
N SER A 21 -6.98 10.04 6.79
CA SER A 21 -7.81 9.41 7.83
C SER A 21 -9.29 9.39 7.45
N ILE A 22 -9.78 10.50 6.88
CA ILE A 22 -11.15 10.59 6.37
C ILE A 22 -11.36 9.61 5.21
N ALA A 23 -10.44 9.57 4.24
CA ALA A 23 -10.54 8.68 3.09
C ALA A 23 -10.56 7.20 3.50
N ILE A 24 -9.70 6.79 4.45
CA ILE A 24 -9.68 5.44 5.02
C ILE A 24 -11.01 5.13 5.72
N GLY A 25 -11.53 6.06 6.51
CA GLY A 25 -12.82 5.91 7.18
C GLY A 25 -13.97 5.71 6.19
N LEU A 26 -14.04 6.52 5.13
CA LEU A 26 -15.02 6.38 4.05
C LEU A 26 -14.88 5.05 3.31
N ALA A 27 -13.65 4.65 2.94
CA ALA A 27 -13.40 3.37 2.29
C ALA A 27 -13.79 2.17 3.17
N THR A 28 -13.62 2.28 4.49
CA THR A 28 -14.03 1.24 5.44
C THR A 28 -15.56 1.11 5.50
N LEU A 29 -16.28 2.24 5.47
CA LEU A 29 -17.74 2.24 5.42
C LEU A 29 -18.26 1.66 4.10
N ASP A 30 -17.65 2.04 2.98
CA ASP A 30 -17.97 1.53 1.64
C ASP A 30 -17.76 0.01 1.56
N LEU A 31 -16.63 -0.49 2.07
CA LEU A 31 -16.38 -1.93 2.19
C LEU A 31 -17.47 -2.64 3.01
N GLY A 32 -17.86 -2.08 4.15
CA GLY A 32 -18.94 -2.64 4.97
C GLY A 32 -20.28 -2.67 4.23
N TRP A 33 -20.56 -1.64 3.42
CA TRP A 33 -21.75 -1.57 2.59
C TRP A 33 -21.77 -2.63 1.49
N VAL A 34 -20.65 -2.79 0.77
CA VAL A 34 -20.49 -3.81 -0.29
C VAL A 34 -20.69 -5.21 0.29
N ILE A 35 -20.02 -5.54 1.39
CA ILE A 35 -20.18 -6.85 2.05
C ILE A 35 -21.65 -7.09 2.43
N PHE A 36 -22.32 -6.08 2.99
CA PHE A 36 -23.72 -6.20 3.37
C PHE A 36 -24.63 -6.46 2.16
N GLN A 37 -24.39 -5.76 1.05
CA GLN A 37 -25.15 -5.92 -0.18
C GLN A 37 -24.95 -7.32 -0.79
N ASP A 38 -23.71 -7.80 -0.84
CA ASP A 38 -23.37 -9.09 -1.46
C ASP A 38 -23.91 -10.27 -0.64
N VAL A 39 -23.90 -10.18 0.69
CA VAL A 39 -24.42 -11.25 1.58
C VAL A 39 -25.97 -11.32 1.55
N MET A 40 -26.66 -10.22 1.27
CA MET A 40 -28.12 -10.16 1.23
C MET A 40 -28.72 -10.47 -0.17
N ALA A 41 -27.90 -10.72 -1.19
CA ALA A 41 -28.36 -10.97 -2.56
C ALA A 41 -29.01 -12.38 -2.71
N PRO A 42 -30.24 -12.51 -3.26
CA PRO A 42 -30.86 -13.80 -3.60
C PRO A 42 -30.29 -14.39 -4.91
N PRO A 43 -30.35 -15.73 -5.17
CA PRO A 43 -30.97 -16.82 -4.42
C PRO A 43 -29.97 -17.74 -3.68
N VAL A 44 -28.69 -17.35 -3.56
CA VAL A 44 -27.70 -18.10 -2.77
C VAL A 44 -26.74 -17.10 -2.09
N PRO A 45 -26.66 -17.03 -0.75
CA PRO A 45 -25.75 -16.12 -0.04
C PRO A 45 -24.29 -16.64 -0.02
N LEU A 46 -23.92 -17.48 -0.98
CA LEU A 46 -22.54 -17.93 -1.14
C LEU A 46 -21.83 -16.98 -2.10
N LEU A 47 -20.91 -16.18 -1.54
CA LEU A 47 -19.97 -15.39 -2.32
C LEU A 47 -19.18 -16.34 -3.23
N ASP A 48 -19.19 -16.04 -4.52
CA ASP A 48 -18.33 -16.75 -5.47
C ASP A 48 -16.87 -16.30 -5.33
N ALA A 49 -15.96 -17.01 -6.00
CA ALA A 49 -14.54 -16.71 -5.91
C ALA A 49 -14.20 -15.30 -6.41
N ASP A 50 -14.91 -14.80 -7.41
CA ASP A 50 -14.68 -13.48 -8.00
C ASP A 50 -15.13 -12.37 -7.03
N GLN A 51 -16.31 -12.50 -6.41
CA GLN A 51 -16.80 -11.59 -5.36
C GLN A 51 -15.88 -11.58 -4.13
N LEU A 52 -15.37 -12.76 -3.72
CA LEU A 52 -14.39 -12.83 -2.63
C LEU A 52 -13.09 -12.11 -2.97
N LEU A 53 -12.59 -12.25 -4.20
CA LEU A 53 -11.40 -11.52 -4.66
C LEU A 53 -11.62 -10.01 -4.69
N ASP A 54 -12.80 -9.55 -5.11
CA ASP A 54 -13.17 -8.13 -5.11
C ASP A 54 -13.23 -7.56 -3.67
N ILE A 55 -13.87 -8.29 -2.75
CA ILE A 55 -13.92 -7.94 -1.33
C ILE A 55 -12.50 -7.91 -0.74
N PHE A 56 -11.65 -8.91 -1.01
CA PHE A 56 -10.26 -8.89 -0.56
C PHE A 56 -9.48 -7.72 -1.15
N GLY A 57 -9.76 -7.31 -2.39
CA GLY A 57 -9.18 -6.13 -3.01
C GLY A 57 -9.54 -4.84 -2.27
N LEU A 58 -10.80 -4.68 -1.86
CA LEU A 58 -11.27 -3.54 -1.06
C LEU A 58 -10.70 -3.58 0.37
N PHE A 59 -10.68 -4.73 1.04
CA PHE A 59 -10.03 -4.90 2.35
C PHE A 59 -8.57 -4.48 2.31
N MET A 60 -7.90 -4.99 1.29
CA MET A 60 -6.54 -4.62 1.00
C MET A 60 -6.47 -3.10 0.88
N LEU A 61 -7.22 -2.45 -0.01
CA LEU A 61 -7.17 -0.99 -0.22
C LEU A 61 -7.17 -0.20 1.10
N VAL A 62 -8.06 -0.56 2.03
CA VAL A 62 -8.13 0.02 3.37
C VAL A 62 -6.84 -0.18 4.16
N ILE A 63 -6.28 -1.40 4.20
CA ILE A 63 -5.02 -1.73 4.90
C ILE A 63 -3.84 -0.89 4.37
N ILE A 64 -3.70 -0.71 3.05
CA ILE A 64 -2.62 0.16 2.50
C ILE A 64 -2.79 1.60 2.98
N GLY A 65 -4.03 2.09 3.01
CA GLY A 65 -4.31 3.43 3.51
C GLY A 65 -3.84 3.60 4.96
N ILE A 66 -4.17 2.63 5.81
CA ILE A 66 -3.74 2.60 7.22
C ILE A 66 -2.23 2.53 7.34
N GLU A 67 -1.58 1.63 6.59
CA GLU A 67 -0.13 1.46 6.60
C GLU A 67 0.60 2.72 6.13
N LEU A 68 0.12 3.40 5.08
CA LEU A 68 0.67 4.65 4.60
C LEU A 68 0.47 5.80 5.60
N LEU A 69 -0.68 5.85 6.28
CA LEU A 69 -0.94 6.83 7.34
C LEU A 69 0.04 6.64 8.51
N GLU A 70 0.23 5.40 8.97
CA GLU A 70 1.18 5.06 10.03
C GLU A 70 2.62 5.38 9.62
N THR A 71 2.96 5.08 8.37
CA THR A 71 4.26 5.36 7.77
C THR A 71 4.56 6.86 7.76
N ILE A 72 3.64 7.69 7.26
CA ILE A 72 3.79 9.14 7.26
C ILE A 72 3.93 9.65 8.69
N MET A 73 3.14 9.12 9.62
CA MET A 73 3.22 9.48 11.03
C MET A 73 4.61 9.18 11.60
N LYS A 74 5.12 7.96 11.39
CA LYS A 74 6.44 7.56 11.86
C LYS A 74 7.55 8.38 11.21
N THR A 75 7.65 8.42 9.88
CA THR A 75 8.75 9.07 9.17
C THR A 75 8.82 10.57 9.43
N TYR A 76 7.68 11.27 9.50
CA TYR A 76 7.67 12.74 9.59
C TYR A 76 7.52 13.29 11.02
N LEU A 77 6.85 12.58 11.93
CA LEU A 77 6.72 13.03 13.32
C LEU A 77 7.76 12.39 14.25
N VAL A 78 8.21 11.18 13.95
CA VAL A 78 9.16 10.41 14.76
C VAL A 78 10.47 10.27 13.97
N LYS A 79 11.36 11.26 14.09
CA LYS A 79 12.72 11.22 13.50
C LYS A 79 13.36 9.84 13.71
N GLY A 80 13.59 9.07 12.65
CA GLY A 80 14.20 7.75 12.84
C GLY A 80 14.60 6.95 11.59
N GLU A 81 13.88 7.04 10.46
CA GLU A 81 14.14 6.11 9.35
C GLU A 81 14.50 6.79 8.02
N PRO A 82 15.41 6.18 7.23
CA PRO A 82 15.71 6.64 5.88
C PRO A 82 14.47 6.56 4.98
N HIS A 83 14.01 7.72 4.53
CA HIS A 83 12.76 7.90 3.75
C HIS A 83 12.65 6.99 2.51
N PHE A 84 13.76 6.60 1.89
CA PHE A 84 13.76 5.80 0.66
C PHE A 84 13.38 4.33 0.88
N GLU A 85 13.69 3.73 2.05
CA GLU A 85 13.42 2.31 2.30
C GLU A 85 11.92 2.05 2.44
N VAL A 86 11.25 2.99 3.10
CA VAL A 86 9.81 3.05 3.26
C VAL A 86 9.12 3.11 1.89
N VAL A 87 9.54 4.01 1.00
CA VAL A 87 8.91 4.20 -0.31
C VAL A 87 9.02 2.93 -1.17
N LEU A 88 10.17 2.28 -1.17
CA LEU A 88 10.37 1.06 -1.96
C LEU A 88 9.59 -0.14 -1.38
N SER A 89 9.48 -0.22 -0.06
CA SER A 89 8.68 -1.24 0.62
C SER A 89 7.19 -1.08 0.27
N VAL A 90 6.67 0.15 0.33
CA VAL A 90 5.29 0.47 -0.08
C VAL A 90 5.05 0.11 -1.56
N ALA A 91 6.03 0.36 -2.45
CA ALA A 91 5.92 0.00 -3.86
C ALA A 91 5.86 -1.53 -4.08
N ILE A 92 6.66 -2.31 -3.34
CA ILE A 92 6.63 -3.77 -3.39
C ILE A 92 5.28 -4.31 -2.91
N ILE A 93 4.77 -3.81 -1.78
CA ILE A 93 3.47 -4.21 -1.22
C ILE A 93 2.33 -3.89 -2.20
N ALA A 94 2.37 -2.72 -2.85
CA ALA A 94 1.37 -2.30 -3.82
C ALA A 94 1.33 -3.22 -5.06
N ILE A 95 2.49 -3.59 -5.61
CA ILE A 95 2.57 -4.53 -6.74
C ILE A 95 2.16 -5.94 -6.33
N ALA A 96 2.64 -6.44 -5.19
CA ALA A 96 2.29 -7.77 -4.70
C ALA A 96 0.77 -7.95 -4.59
N ARG A 97 0.08 -6.94 -4.05
CA ARG A 97 -1.38 -6.93 -3.97
C ARG A 97 -2.09 -6.95 -5.32
N LYS A 98 -1.63 -6.14 -6.28
CA LYS A 98 -2.15 -6.14 -7.65
C LYS A 98 -2.06 -7.51 -8.30
N VAL A 99 -0.99 -8.26 -7.98
CA VAL A 99 -0.73 -9.59 -8.52
C VAL A 99 -1.56 -10.67 -7.81
N ILE A 100 -1.84 -10.53 -6.51
CA ILE A 100 -2.71 -11.48 -5.77
C ILE A 100 -4.15 -11.48 -6.29
N ILE A 101 -4.68 -10.30 -6.63
CA ILE A 101 -6.08 -10.14 -7.10
C ILE A 101 -6.22 -10.49 -8.60
N LEU A 102 -5.10 -10.74 -9.27
CA LEU A 102 -5.05 -10.91 -10.71
C LEU A 102 -5.60 -12.28 -11.15
N ASP A 103 -6.63 -12.28 -11.99
CA ASP A 103 -7.14 -13.50 -12.61
C ASP A 103 -6.21 -13.96 -13.75
N LEU A 104 -5.33 -14.91 -13.44
CA LEU A 104 -4.35 -15.47 -14.37
C LEU A 104 -4.99 -16.17 -15.59
N LYS A 105 -6.27 -16.52 -15.54
CA LYS A 105 -6.97 -17.19 -16.66
C LYS A 105 -7.33 -16.22 -17.78
N LYS A 106 -7.42 -14.93 -17.49
CA LYS A 106 -7.82 -13.88 -18.46
C LYS A 106 -6.61 -13.18 -19.10
N ILE A 107 -5.39 -13.60 -18.77
CA ILE A 107 -4.18 -12.84 -19.07
C ILE A 107 -3.29 -13.59 -20.04
N ASP A 108 -2.79 -12.85 -21.03
CA ASP A 108 -1.85 -13.39 -22.00
C ASP A 108 -0.51 -13.74 -21.35
N SER A 109 0.15 -14.77 -21.88
CA SER A 109 1.42 -15.28 -21.36
C SER A 109 2.50 -14.19 -21.32
N LEU A 110 2.48 -13.24 -22.27
CA LEU A 110 3.43 -12.13 -22.31
C LEU A 110 3.27 -11.17 -21.12
N SER A 111 2.04 -10.86 -20.73
CA SER A 111 1.75 -10.00 -19.58
C SER A 111 2.20 -10.65 -18.27
N LEU A 112 2.08 -11.97 -18.16
CA LEU A 112 2.51 -12.74 -17.00
C LEU A 112 4.04 -12.69 -16.81
N PHE A 113 4.80 -12.76 -17.91
CA PHE A 113 6.25 -12.51 -17.90
C PHE A 113 6.60 -11.06 -17.53
N GLY A 114 5.84 -10.08 -18.02
CA GLY A 114 6.03 -8.68 -17.66
C GLY A 114 5.86 -8.43 -16.16
N ILE A 115 4.85 -9.05 -15.54
CA ILE A 115 4.62 -8.99 -14.09
C ILE A 115 5.78 -9.61 -13.32
N ALA A 116 6.24 -10.79 -13.74
CA ALA A 116 7.40 -11.45 -13.12
C ALA A 116 8.66 -10.56 -13.19
N ALA A 117 8.89 -9.90 -14.32
CA ALA A 117 10.02 -8.98 -14.49
C ALA A 117 9.92 -7.74 -13.57
N ILE A 118 8.73 -7.16 -13.40
CA ILE A 118 8.51 -6.03 -12.49
C ILE A 118 8.79 -6.44 -11.04
N ILE A 119 8.26 -7.58 -10.59
CA ILE A 119 8.48 -8.08 -9.24
C ILE A 119 9.99 -8.28 -9.01
N LEU A 120 10.66 -8.95 -9.94
CA LEU A 120 12.10 -9.24 -9.84
C LEU A 120 12.92 -7.95 -9.79
N SER A 121 12.60 -6.96 -10.63
CA SER A 121 13.27 -5.66 -10.63
C SER A 121 13.11 -4.91 -9.30
N LEU A 122 11.91 -4.93 -8.71
CA LEU A 122 11.65 -4.27 -7.42
C LEU A 122 12.36 -4.97 -6.26
N THR A 123 12.33 -6.31 -6.22
CA THR A 123 13.03 -7.09 -5.18
C THR A 123 14.53 -6.91 -5.26
N VAL A 124 15.11 -6.93 -6.47
CA VAL A 124 16.55 -6.70 -6.67
C VAL A 124 16.94 -5.27 -6.29
N GLY A 125 16.14 -4.27 -6.66
CA GLY A 125 16.35 -2.88 -6.25
C GLY A 125 16.37 -2.72 -4.73
N TYR A 126 15.42 -3.36 -4.03
CA TYR A 126 15.37 -3.33 -2.56
C TYR A 126 16.57 -4.02 -1.92
N TYR A 127 16.99 -5.16 -2.46
CA TYR A 127 18.17 -5.87 -1.97
C TYR A 127 19.46 -5.04 -2.09
N PHE A 128 19.71 -4.42 -3.25
CA PHE A 128 20.91 -3.60 -3.45
C PHE A 128 20.93 -2.37 -2.53
N MET A 129 19.80 -1.69 -2.41
CA MET A 129 19.65 -0.53 -1.53
C MET A 129 19.87 -0.90 -0.06
N LYS A 130 19.31 -2.02 0.41
CA LYS A 130 19.54 -2.49 1.78
C LYS A 130 21.00 -2.86 2.04
N ARG A 131 21.65 -3.48 1.05
CA ARG A 131 23.06 -3.88 1.15
C ARG A 131 24.00 -2.68 1.20
N SER A 132 23.78 -1.64 0.40
CA SER A 132 24.65 -0.45 0.40
C SER A 132 24.67 0.27 1.75
N HIS A 133 23.56 0.28 2.47
CA HIS A 133 23.50 0.92 3.80
C HIS A 133 24.02 0.04 4.93
N THR A 134 23.96 -1.29 4.79
CA THR A 134 24.57 -2.20 5.77
C THR A 134 26.11 -2.07 5.79
N GLU A 135 26.73 -1.70 4.67
CA GLU A 135 28.18 -1.48 4.58
C GLU A 135 28.65 -0.12 5.17
N GLU A 136 27.77 0.88 5.29
CA GLU A 136 28.09 2.16 5.93
C GLU A 136 28.05 2.08 7.47
N GLY A 137 27.21 1.20 8.04
CA GLY A 137 27.12 0.99 9.49
C GLY A 137 28.25 0.15 10.10
N ASN A 138 29.03 -0.57 9.29
CA ASN A 138 30.12 -1.45 9.74
C ASN A 138 31.53 -0.80 9.65
N LYS A 139 31.58 0.52 9.45
CA LYS A 139 32.83 1.31 9.41
C LYS A 139 32.97 2.33 10.55
N SER A 140 32.14 2.25 11.60
CA SER A 140 32.28 3.07 12.81
C SER A 140 32.66 2.24 14.03
#